data_AF-A0A4P7LQ97-F1
#
_entry.id   AF-A0A4P7LQ97-F1
#
_cell.length_a   1.000
_cell.length_b   1.000
_cell.length_c   1.000
_cell.angle_alpha   90.00
_cell.angle_beta   90.00
_cell.angle_gamma   90.00
#
_symmetry.space_group_name_H-M   'P 1'
#
loop_
_entity.id
_entity.type
_entity.pdbx_description
1 polymer ?
#
loop_
_entity_poly.entity_id
_entity_poly.type
_entity_poly.pdbx_seq_one_letter_code
_entity_poly.pdbx_strand_id
1 'polypeptide(L)' 'MTTEELATALGMSAQSIRKRYSQTGSYFQLRPVKLPNRRLLWPADAVEQLINR' A
#
# COMPACT_ATOMS: atom_id res chain seq x y z
N MET A 1 -5.86 -4.06 4.53
CA MET A 1 -6.29 -3.10 3.50
C MET A 1 -5.80 -3.52 2.12
N THR A 2 -6.58 -3.33 1.07
CA THR A 2 -6.18 -3.59 -0.32
C THR A 2 -5.42 -2.40 -0.93
N THR A 3 -4.72 -2.61 -2.06
CA THR A 3 -4.03 -1.51 -2.76
C THR A 3 -5.00 -0.44 -3.27
N GLU A 4 -6.27 -0.79 -3.53
CA GLU A 4 -7.29 0.16 -3.98
C GLU A 4 -7.77 1.05 -2.83
N GLU A 5 -8.04 0.47 -1.67
CA GLU A 5 -8.36 1.21 -0.45
C GLU A 5 -7.21 2.16 -0.06
N LEU A 6 -5.95 1.68 -0.14
CA LEU A 6 -4.77 2.51 0.09
C LEU A 6 -4.68 3.69 -0.89
N ALA A 7 -4.99 3.43 -2.16
CA ALA A 7 -5.02 4.45 -3.20
C ALA A 7 -6.04 5.54 -2.89
N THR A 8 -7.27 5.14 -2.53
CA THR A 8 -8.34 6.07 -2.16
C THR A 8 -7.96 6.89 -0.92
N ALA A 9 -7.39 6.25 0.10
CA ALA A 9 -6.99 6.93 1.33
C ALA A 9 -5.86 7.96 1.11
N LEU A 10 -4.94 7.68 0.19
CA LEU A 10 -3.84 8.59 -0.16
C LEU A 10 -4.15 9.55 -1.33
N GLY A 11 -5.34 9.46 -1.93
CA GLY A 11 -5.68 10.22 -3.14
C GLY A 11 -4.80 9.91 -4.35
N MET A 12 -4.22 8.70 -4.42
CA MET A 12 -3.30 8.27 -5.47
C MET A 12 -3.87 7.12 -6.30
N SER A 13 -3.31 6.87 -7.48
CA SER A 13 -3.71 5.72 -8.28
C SER A 13 -3.09 4.41 -7.75
N ALA A 14 -3.89 3.34 -7.74
CA ALA A 14 -3.40 2.01 -7.36
C ALA A 14 -2.24 1.53 -8.24
N GLN A 15 -2.19 2.00 -9.51
CA GLN A 15 -1.09 1.70 -10.41
C GLN A 15 0.23 2.36 -9.99
N SER A 16 0.20 3.61 -9.54
CA SER A 16 1.39 4.30 -9.02
C SER A 16 1.96 3.59 -7.79
N ILE A 17 1.09 3.13 -6.89
CA ILE A 17 1.49 2.36 -5.71
C ILE A 17 2.17 1.05 -6.11
N ARG A 18 1.56 0.28 -7.03
CA ARG A 18 2.13 -0.97 -7.55
C ARG A 18 3.48 -0.73 -8.23
N LYS A 19 3.60 0.33 -9.04
CA LYS A 19 4.84 0.70 -9.73
C LYS A 19 5.95 1.05 -8.74
N ARG A 20 5.68 1.93 -7.77
CA ARG A 20 6.67 2.30 -6.74
C ARG A 20 7.07 1.10 -5.88
N TYR A 21 6.10 0.26 -5.48
CA TYR A 21 6.39 -0.97 -4.74
C TYR A 21 7.27 -1.94 -5.54
N SER A 22 7.02 -2.11 -6.84
CA SER A 22 7.86 -2.94 -7.71
C SER A 22 9.30 -2.42 -7.82
N GLN A 23 9.48 -1.09 -7.87
CA GLN A 23 10.79 -0.46 -8.00
C GLN A 23 11.59 -0.41 -6.68
N THR A 24 10.92 -0.15 -5.56
CA THR A 24 11.57 0.13 -4.26
C THR A 24 11.46 -1.05 -3.29
N GLY A 25 10.56 -2.02 -3.56
CA GLY A 25 10.26 -3.14 -2.65
C GLY A 25 9.51 -2.74 -1.37
N SER A 26 9.26 -1.45 -1.18
CA SER A 26 8.50 -0.88 -0.07
C SER A 26 7.81 0.40 -0.54
N TYR A 27 6.76 0.82 0.15
CA TYR A 27 6.05 2.06 -0.17
C TYR A 27 5.88 2.87 1.12
N PHE A 28 6.57 4.00 1.25
CA PHE A 28 6.60 4.79 2.50
C PHE A 28 6.90 3.94 3.75
N GLN A 29 7.88 3.03 3.65
CA GLN A 29 8.24 2.04 4.69
C GLN A 29 7.18 0.96 4.97
N LEU A 30 6.04 0.98 4.30
CA LEU A 30 5.03 -0.07 4.36
C LEU A 30 5.51 -1.28 3.55
N ARG A 31 5.47 -2.45 4.20
CA ARG A 31 5.74 -3.74 3.58
C ARG A 31 4.42 -4.51 3.45
N PRO A 32 3.88 -4.68 2.24
CA PRO A 32 2.68 -5.47 2.07
C PRO A 32 2.98 -6.95 2.29
N VAL A 33 2.00 -7.67 2.85
CA VAL A 33 2.04 -9.12 2.96
C VAL A 33 1.45 -9.72 1.69
N LYS A 34 2.19 -10.63 1.05
CA LYS A 34 1.68 -11.39 -0.10
C LYS A 34 0.72 -12.46 0.42
N LEU A 35 -0.54 -12.36 0.02
CA LEU A 35 -1.55 -13.34 0.35
C LEU A 35 -1.50 -14.53 -0.64
N PRO A 36 -2.02 -15.72 -0.25
CA PRO A 36 -2.09 -16.89 -1.13
C PRO A 36 -2.88 -16.65 -2.43
N ASN A 37 -3.80 -15.68 -2.40
CA ASN A 37 -4.63 -15.27 -3.54
C ASN A 37 -3.92 -14.29 -4.51
N ARG A 38 -2.60 -14.14 -4.43
CA ARG A 38 -1.78 -13.20 -5.22
C ARG A 38 -2.10 -11.71 -4.97
N ARG A 39 -2.91 -11.37 -3.97
CA ARG A 39 -3.16 -9.98 -3.58
C ARG A 39 -2.10 -9.50 -2.59
N LEU A 40 -1.91 -8.19 -2.55
CA LEU A 40 -1.06 -7.51 -1.57
C LEU A 40 -1.96 -6.98 -0.45
N LEU A 41 -1.67 -7.40 0.78
CA LEU A 41 -2.31 -6.89 1.97
C LEU A 41 -1.44 -5.79 2.57
N TRP A 42 -1.97 -4.58 2.60
CA TRP A 42 -1.33 -3.45 3.26
C TRP A 42 -1.79 -3.38 4.72
N PRO A 43 -0.86 -3.17 5.67
CA PRO A 43 -1.19 -2.94 7.07
C PRO A 43 -1.93 -1.59 7.20
N ALA A 44 -3.15 -1.63 7.72
CA ALA A 44 -3.98 -0.42 7.87
C ALA A 44 -3.39 0.52 8.92
N ASP A 45 -2.96 -0.01 10.06
CA ASP A 45 -2.39 0.76 11.18
C ASP A 45 -1.23 1.66 10.73
N ALA A 46 -0.34 1.14 9.90
CA ALA A 46 0.82 1.88 9.43
C ALA A 46 0.46 2.93 8.35
N VAL A 47 -0.67 2.76 7.66
CA VAL A 47 -1.20 3.76 6.72
C VAL A 47 -1.93 4.87 7.46
N GLU A 48 -2.70 4.53 8.50
CA GLU A 48 -3.30 5.52 9.39
C GLU A 48 -2.22 6.38 10.06
N GLN A 49 -1.13 5.78 10.54
CA GLN A 49 0.03 6.52 11.05
C GLN A 49 0.69 7.45 10.01
N LEU A 50 0.62 7.09 8.72
CA LEU A 50 1.17 7.90 7.64
C LEU A 50 0.26 9.09 7.29
N ILE A 51 -1.06 8.90 7.34
CA ILE A 51 -2.06 9.92 7.02
C ILE A 51 -2.25 10.91 8.17
N ASN A 52 -2.18 10.44 9.42
CA ASN A 52 -2.48 11.24 10.61
C ASN A 52 -1.27 12.07 11.11
N ARG A 53 -0.40 12.54 10.21
CA ARG A 53 0.84 13.25 10.55
C ARG A 53 0.93 14.62 9.90
#